data_AF-A0A4S8LQQ6-F1
#
_entry.id   AF-A0A4S8LQQ6-F1
#
_cell.length_a   1.000
_cell.length_b   1.000
_cell.length_c   1.000
_cell.angle_alpha   90.00
_cell.angle_beta   90.00
_cell.angle_gamma   90.00
#
_symmetry.space_group_name_H-M   'P 1'
#
loop_
_entity.id
_entity.type
_entity.pdbx_description
1 polymer ?
#
loop_
_entity_poly.entity_id
_entity_poly.type
_entity_poly.pdbx_seq_one_letter_code
_entity_poly.pdbx_strand_id
1 'polypeptide(L)' 'MHNCNLTLKHFILKKQVFDLYRHVIRASRAIPDRATRRETVAWYRSEFERNRYLTDTDLIEDKLKTVRREVNQILPRRHW' A
#
# COMPACT_ATOMS: atom_id res chain seq x y z
N MET A 1 -15.91 8.24 -25.72
CA MET A 1 -15.30 7.04 -25.08
C MET A 1 -13.81 7.29 -24.97
N HIS A 2 -13.27 7.48 -23.76
CA HIS A 2 -11.82 7.62 -23.58
C HIS A 2 -11.19 6.22 -23.53
N ASN A 3 -10.37 5.91 -24.52
CA ASN A 3 -9.57 4.69 -24.56
C ASN A 3 -8.56 4.74 -23.41
N CYS A 4 -8.90 4.11 -22.29
CA CYS A 4 -8.00 3.91 -21.17
C CYS A 4 -7.00 2.81 -21.55
N ASN A 5 -6.01 3.15 -22.39
CA ASN A 5 -4.98 2.22 -22.82
C ASN A 5 -4.05 1.94 -21.63
N LEU A 6 -4.23 0.77 -21.01
CA LEU A 6 -3.33 0.26 -19.98
C LEU A 6 -1.92 0.14 -20.58
N THR A 7 -1.00 0.95 -20.07
CA THR A 7 0.42 0.92 -20.47
C THR A 7 1.21 -0.04 -19.59
N LEU A 8 2.42 -0.43 -20.04
CA LEU A 8 3.36 -1.21 -19.22
C LEU A 8 3.60 -0.59 -17.83
N LYS A 9 3.63 0.75 -17.73
CA LYS A 9 3.76 1.48 -16.45
C LYS A 9 2.64 1.08 -15.48
N HIS A 10 1.39 0.98 -15.94
CA HIS A 10 0.26 0.56 -15.09
C HIS A 10 0.45 -0.86 -14.53
N PHE A 11 0.95 -1.80 -15.34
CA PHE A 11 1.20 -3.17 -14.89
C PHE A 11 2.30 -3.24 -13.84
N ILE A 12 3.41 -2.50 -14.04
CA ILE A 12 4.51 -2.41 -13.09
C ILE A 12 4.03 -1.79 -11.78
N LEU A 13 3.30 -0.67 -11.84
CA LEU A 13 2.79 0.01 -10.66
C LEU A 13 1.80 -0.87 -9.90
N LYS A 14 0.91 -1.59 -10.59
CA LYS A 14 -0.02 -2.53 -9.96
C LYS A 14 0.70 -3.63 -9.19
N LYS A 15 1.80 -4.16 -9.73
CA LYS A 15 2.66 -5.11 -9.01
C LYS A 15 3.25 -4.47 -7.74
N GLN A 16 3.82 -3.27 -7.85
CA GLN A 16 4.40 -2.56 -6.72
C GLN A 16 3.38 -2.26 -5.62
N VAL A 17 2.14 -1.90 -5.99
CA VAL A 17 1.01 -1.70 -5.05
C VAL A 17 0.73 -2.99 -4.28
N PHE A 18 0.63 -4.13 -4.96
CA PHE A 18 0.41 -5.41 -4.27
C PHE A 18 1.58 -5.83 -3.38
N ASP A 19 2.81 -5.59 -3.81
CA ASP A 19 3.99 -5.90 -3.00
C ASP A 19 4.06 -5.02 -1.75
N LEU A 20 3.72 -3.73 -1.87
CA LEU A 20 3.59 -2.82 -0.74
C LEU A 20 2.47 -3.25 0.21
N TYR A 21 1.29 -3.59 -0.30
CA TYR A 21 0.19 -4.11 0.51
C TYR A 21 0.62 -5.34 1.32
N ARG A 22 1.25 -6.33 0.67
CA ARG A 22 1.75 -7.52 1.37
C ARG A 22 2.83 -7.18 2.39
N HIS A 23 3.69 -6.19 2.11
CA HIS A 23 4.70 -5.73 3.06
C HIS A 23 4.04 -5.13 4.31
N VAL A 24 3.05 -4.24 4.15
CA VAL A 24 2.28 -3.66 5.26
C VAL A 24 1.69 -4.73 6.16
N ILE A 25 1.01 -5.72 5.58
CA ILE A 25 0.39 -6.83 6.33
C ILE A 25 1.42 -7.67 7.08
N ARG A 26 2.65 -7.81 6.57
CA ARG A 26 3.73 -8.54 7.26
C ARG A 26 4.35 -7.69 8.35
N ALA A 27 4.60 -6.41 8.10
CA ALA A 27 5.19 -5.48 9.05
C ALA A 27 4.27 -5.26 10.26
N SER A 28 2.96 -5.18 10.05
CA SER A 28 1.99 -5.03 11.14
C SER A 28 2.03 -6.20 12.14
N ARG A 29 2.53 -7.39 11.76
CA ARG A 29 2.68 -8.54 12.68
C ARG A 29 3.66 -8.25 13.82
N ALA A 30 4.55 -7.28 13.66
CA ALA A 30 5.47 -6.86 14.72
C ALA A 30 4.79 -6.02 15.81
N ILE A 31 3.56 -5.52 15.59
CA ILE A 31 2.77 -4.83 16.62
C ILE A 31 2.33 -5.86 17.68
N PRO A 32 2.75 -5.77 18.95
CA PRO A 32 2.44 -6.78 19.96
C PRO A 32 0.96 -6.84 20.30
N ASP A 33 0.34 -5.67 20.48
CA ASP A 33 -1.08 -5.57 20.82
C ASP A 33 -1.96 -6.02 19.65
N ARG A 34 -2.92 -6.92 19.95
CA ARG A 34 -3.76 -7.55 18.94
C ARG A 34 -4.85 -6.61 18.41
N ALA A 35 -5.39 -5.72 19.25
CA ALA A 35 -6.41 -4.77 18.84
C ALA A 35 -5.81 -3.74 17.88
N THR A 36 -4.71 -3.11 18.29
CA THR A 36 -3.93 -2.15 17.48
C THR A 36 -3.48 -2.76 16.17
N ARG A 37 -3.01 -4.02 16.17
CA ARG A 37 -2.63 -4.73 14.93
C ARG A 37 -3.81 -4.87 13.98
N ARG A 38 -4.99 -5.26 14.50
CA ARG A 38 -6.21 -5.43 13.69
C ARG A 38 -6.67 -4.11 13.10
N GLU A 39 -6.69 -3.05 13.92
CA GLU A 39 -7.06 -1.70 13.49
C GLU A 39 -6.11 -1.17 12.42
N THR A 40 -4.80 -1.34 12.62
CA THR A 40 -3.78 -0.93 11.65
C THR A 40 -3.96 -1.63 10.31
N VAL A 41 -4.20 -2.95 10.33
CA VAL A 41 -4.46 -3.73 9.10
C VAL A 41 -5.75 -3.27 8.42
N ALA A 42 -6.82 -3.03 9.19
CA ALA A 42 -8.09 -2.55 8.65
C ALA A 42 -7.94 -1.16 8.02
N TRP A 43 -7.21 -0.25 8.68
CA TRP A 43 -6.95 1.09 8.18
C TRP A 43 -6.22 1.07 6.84
N TYR A 44 -5.07 0.38 6.75
CA TYR A 44 -4.34 0.28 5.49
C TYR A 44 -5.18 -0.39 4.40
N ARG A 45 -5.93 -1.46 4.72
CA ARG A 45 -6.81 -2.11 3.74
C ARG A 45 -7.83 -1.13 3.17
N SER A 46 -8.41 -0.28 4.02
CA SER A 46 -9.35 0.76 3.59
C SER A 46 -8.68 1.82 2.70
N GLU A 47 -7.42 2.19 2.99
CA GLU A 47 -6.62 3.10 2.14
C GLU A 47 -6.38 2.50 0.74
N PHE A 48 -5.98 1.23 0.64
CA PHE A 48 -5.80 0.59 -0.67
C PHE A 48 -7.12 0.48 -1.45
N GLU A 49 -8.23 0.18 -0.78
CA GLU A 49 -9.54 0.08 -1.44
C GLU A 49 -10.03 1.45 -1.93
N ARG A 50 -9.85 2.52 -1.15
CA ARG A 50 -10.18 3.91 -1.56
C ARG A 50 -9.49 4.31 -2.86
N ASN A 51 -8.29 3.80 -3.11
CA ASN A 51 -7.47 4.15 -4.27
C ASN A 51 -7.53 3.09 -5.40
N ARG A 52 -8.40 2.07 -5.31
CA ARG A 52 -8.42 0.92 -6.24
C ARG A 52 -8.70 1.29 -7.69
N TYR A 53 -9.45 2.36 -7.92
CA TYR A 53 -9.85 2.83 -9.24
C TYR A 53 -8.94 3.93 -9.80
N LEU A 54 -7.83 4.22 -9.13
CA LEU A 54 -6.85 5.18 -9.58
C LEU A 54 -6.15 4.66 -10.86
N THR A 55 -6.21 5.45 -11.93
CA THR A 55 -5.58 5.11 -13.22
C THR A 55 -4.42 6.03 -13.57
N ASP A 56 -4.33 7.22 -12.98
CA ASP A 56 -3.21 8.13 -13.18
C ASP A 56 -1.92 7.54 -12.60
N THR A 57 -0.95 7.26 -13.47
CA THR A 57 0.30 6.60 -13.07
C THR A 57 1.16 7.46 -12.17
N ASP A 58 1.13 8.78 -12.31
CA ASP A 58 1.98 9.67 -11.53
C ASP A 58 1.40 9.82 -10.11
N LEU A 59 0.07 9.85 -10.02
CA LEU A 59 -0.62 9.83 -8.73
C LEU A 59 -0.47 8.47 -8.01
N ILE A 60 -0.43 7.34 -8.75
CA ILE A 60 -0.13 6.04 -8.17
C ILE A 60 1.31 6.02 -7.61
N GLU A 61 2.28 6.58 -8.34
CA GLU A 61 3.68 6.68 -7.90
C GLU A 61 3.82 7.54 -6.63
N ASP A 62 3.15 8.67 -6.58
CA ASP A 62 3.16 9.55 -5.41
C ASP A 62 2.57 8.87 -4.16
N LYS A 63 1.43 8.19 -4.32
CA LYS A 63 0.83 7.41 -3.21
C LYS A 63 1.72 6.26 -2.77
N LEU A 64 2.36 5.54 -3.71
CA LEU A 64 3.32 4.49 -3.38
C LEU A 64 4.49 5.02 -2.54
N LYS A 65 5.05 6.17 -2.91
CA LYS A 65 6.14 6.84 -2.16
C LYS A 65 5.67 7.24 -0.77
N THR A 66 4.50 7.85 -0.68
CA THR A 66 3.90 8.32 0.58
C THR A 66 3.67 7.15 1.54
N VAL A 67 2.93 6.12 1.13
CA VAL A 67 2.64 4.96 1.97
C VAL A 67 3.92 4.23 2.35
N ARG A 68 4.90 4.09 1.44
CA ARG A 68 6.18 3.45 1.77
C ARG A 68 6.96 4.24 2.83
N ARG A 69 6.96 5.57 2.77
CA ARG A 69 7.58 6.42 3.79
C ARG A 69 6.87 6.24 5.13
N GLU A 70 5.55 6.34 5.12
CA GLU A 70 4.70 6.22 6.30
C GLU A 70 4.91 4.87 7.00
N VAL A 71 4.84 3.77 6.25
CA VAL A 71 5.05 2.41 6.76
C VAL A 71 6.42 2.24 7.40
N ASN A 72 7.46 2.81 6.81
CA ASN A 72 8.82 2.76 7.36
C ASN A 72 8.99 3.61 8.62
N GLN A 73 8.15 4.62 8.83
CA GLN A 73 8.17 5.49 10.00
C GLN A 73 7.32 4.94 11.15
N ILE A 74 6.14 4.40 10.83
CA ILE A 74 5.13 4.00 11.82
C ILE A 74 5.25 2.54 12.20
N LEU A 75 5.43 1.64 11.22
CA LEU A 75 5.41 0.21 11.53
C LEU A 75 6.76 -0.21 12.12
N PRO A 76 6.75 -0.95 13.24
CA PRO A 76 7.99 -1.40 13.85
C PRO A 76 8.74 -2.28 12.86
N ARG A 77 10.04 -1.99 12.70
CA ARG A 77 10.92 -2.87 11.96
C ARG A 77 11.03 -4.17 12.73
N ARG A 78 10.91 -5.28 12.01
CA ARG A 78 11.10 -6.60 12.61
C ARG A 78 12.58 -6.72 13.00
N HIS A 79 12.86 -6.49 14.28
CA HIS A 79 14.13 -6.85 14.91
C HIS A 79 14.03 -8.36 15.16
N TRP A 80 14.88 -9.15 14.52
CA TRP A 80 15.05 -10.56 14.87
C TRP A 80 16.01 -10.64 16.06
#